data_AF-A0A2K6G100-F1
#
_entry.id   AF-A0A2K6G100-F1
#
_cell.length_a   1.000
_cell.length_b   1.000
_cell.length_c   1.000
_cell.angle_alpha   90.00
_cell.angle_beta   90.00
_cell.angle_gamma   90.00
#
_symmetry.space_group_name_H-M   'P 1'
#
loop_
_entity.id
_entity.type
_entity.pdbx_description
1 polymer ?
#
loop_
_entity_poly.entity_id
_entity_poly.type
_entity_poly.pdbx_seq_one_letter_code
_entity_poly.pdbx_strand_id
1 'polypeptide(L)'
;METLSFPRYNVAEIVVHIRNKILTGGDGKNLSKSDLYPNPKPEVLYMIYMRALQIVYGIRLEHFYMMPVNSEVMYPHLMEGFLPFTFLMTGFSLGKNFCHLSLYSIRKHSKLMLSMEFLRCYKSKTLYKMQQLNVAHQEALMKLERLDSVPVEEQEEFKQLSDAIQELQQSLNQDFHQKTTVLQEGNSQKKSNISEKTKRLNELKLSVVSSKEVQESLKTKIVDSPEKLKNYKEKMKDTVQKLKNSRSLNLEDQIESDESELKKLKTEENSFKRLMIVKKEKLATAQFKINKKHEDVKQYKRTLIEYEVVINFSEILLNLKTALEKYHEGIEKAREDGCAKIDEKTAELKKKMFRVST
;
A
#
# COMPACT_ATOMS: atom_id res chain seq x y z
N MET A 1 -29.10 -51.73 -26.79
CA MET A 1 -29.71 -50.75 -25.86
C MET A 1 -28.65 -50.35 -24.87
N GLU A 2 -27.99 -49.23 -25.14
CA GLU A 2 -26.97 -48.61 -24.27
C GLU A 2 -27.58 -48.27 -22.91
N THR A 3 -26.99 -48.79 -21.84
CA THR A 3 -27.37 -48.45 -20.48
C THR A 3 -26.70 -47.14 -20.10
N LEU A 4 -27.46 -46.04 -20.21
CA LEU A 4 -27.13 -44.74 -19.64
C LEU A 4 -26.62 -44.92 -18.19
N SER A 5 -25.42 -44.42 -17.88
CA SER A 5 -24.71 -44.56 -16.60
C SER A 5 -25.33 -43.75 -15.43
N PHE A 6 -26.52 -43.19 -15.63
CA PHE A 6 -27.17 -42.32 -14.64
C PHE A 6 -27.92 -43.14 -13.59
N PRO A 7 -27.92 -42.70 -12.31
CA PRO A 7 -28.74 -43.32 -11.26
C PRO A 7 -30.21 -43.29 -11.68
N ARG A 8 -30.81 -44.46 -11.89
CA ARG A 8 -32.22 -44.56 -12.25
C ARG A 8 -33.07 -44.27 -11.02
N TYR A 9 -33.33 -43.00 -10.76
CA TYR A 9 -34.34 -42.61 -9.78
C TYR A 9 -35.71 -43.08 -10.27
N ASN A 10 -36.48 -43.70 -9.37
CA ASN A 10 -37.86 -44.00 -9.67
C ASN A 10 -38.68 -42.70 -9.69
N VAL A 11 -39.85 -42.71 -10.36
CA VAL A 11 -40.68 -41.50 -10.51
C VAL A 11 -41.07 -40.89 -9.14
N ALA A 12 -41.16 -41.71 -8.09
CA ALA A 12 -41.47 -41.24 -6.74
C ALA A 12 -40.34 -40.39 -6.13
N GLU A 13 -39.11 -40.87 -6.26
CA GLU A 13 -37.90 -40.18 -5.80
C GLU A 13 -37.70 -38.86 -6.54
N ILE A 14 -37.98 -38.88 -7.85
CA ILE A 14 -37.92 -37.68 -8.70
C ILE A 14 -38.91 -36.62 -8.19
N VAL A 15 -40.16 -37.00 -7.91
CA VAL A 15 -41.17 -36.08 -7.35
C VAL A 15 -40.67 -35.50 -6.03
N VAL A 16 -40.22 -36.33 -5.09
CA VAL A 16 -39.72 -35.89 -3.78
C VAL A 16 -38.57 -34.91 -3.91
N HIS A 17 -37.62 -35.19 -4.81
CA HIS A 17 -36.48 -34.32 -5.02
C HIS A 17 -36.93 -32.95 -5.57
N ILE A 18 -37.87 -32.93 -6.52
CA ILE A 18 -38.40 -31.69 -7.12
C ILE A 18 -39.13 -30.84 -6.08
N ARG A 19 -39.96 -31.46 -5.24
CA ARG A 19 -40.66 -30.76 -4.15
C ARG A 19 -39.71 -30.11 -3.14
N ASN A 20 -38.57 -30.75 -2.87
CA ASN A 20 -37.66 -30.30 -1.82
C ASN A 20 -36.56 -29.35 -2.31
N LYS A 21 -36.20 -29.40 -3.60
CA LYS A 21 -35.00 -28.72 -4.12
C LYS A 21 -35.26 -27.75 -5.28
N ILE A 22 -36.37 -27.88 -6.01
CA ILE A 22 -36.68 -27.05 -7.19
C ILE A 22 -37.92 -26.18 -6.97
N LEU A 23 -39.04 -26.79 -6.61
CA LEU A 23 -40.31 -26.08 -6.42
C LEU A 23 -40.45 -25.63 -4.96
N THR A 24 -41.19 -24.54 -4.74
CA THR A 24 -41.45 -23.98 -3.42
C THR A 24 -42.96 -23.80 -3.20
N GLY A 25 -43.41 -23.86 -1.94
CA GLY A 25 -44.81 -23.56 -1.59
C GLY A 25 -45.85 -24.51 -2.21
N GLY A 26 -46.91 -23.93 -2.79
CA GLY A 26 -48.05 -24.66 -3.37
C GLY A 26 -47.68 -25.52 -4.58
N ASP A 27 -46.76 -25.05 -5.43
CA ASP A 27 -46.33 -25.74 -6.65
C ASP A 27 -45.64 -27.08 -6.33
N GLY A 28 -44.87 -27.13 -5.24
CA GLY A 28 -44.26 -28.36 -4.75
C GLY A 28 -45.30 -29.32 -4.16
N LYS A 29 -46.24 -28.82 -3.35
CA LYS A 29 -47.27 -29.68 -2.71
C LYS A 29 -48.20 -30.35 -3.73
N ASN A 30 -48.51 -29.64 -4.83
CA ASN A 30 -49.44 -30.10 -5.85
C ASN A 30 -48.81 -31.03 -6.90
N LEU A 31 -47.47 -31.09 -6.99
CA LEU A 31 -46.79 -31.97 -7.95
C LEU A 31 -47.00 -33.44 -7.61
N SER A 32 -47.61 -34.22 -8.49
CA SER A 32 -47.88 -35.66 -8.31
C SER A 32 -47.11 -36.53 -9.32
N LYS A 33 -47.08 -37.86 -9.09
CA LYS A 33 -46.45 -38.80 -10.02
C LYS A 33 -47.14 -38.81 -11.39
N SER A 34 -48.46 -38.64 -11.42
CA SER A 34 -49.28 -38.60 -12.64
C SER A 34 -48.99 -37.40 -13.54
N ASP A 35 -48.41 -36.33 -12.99
CA ASP A 35 -48.02 -35.16 -13.79
C ASP A 35 -46.74 -35.39 -14.60
N LEU A 36 -45.98 -36.45 -14.27
CA LEU A 36 -44.68 -36.76 -14.84
C LEU A 36 -44.63 -38.10 -15.55
N TYR A 37 -45.55 -39.03 -15.24
CA TYR A 37 -45.60 -40.36 -15.84
C TYR A 37 -47.03 -40.93 -15.82
N PRO A 38 -47.50 -41.67 -16.85
CA PRO A 38 -46.77 -42.07 -18.06
C PRO A 38 -46.63 -40.95 -19.10
N ASN A 39 -47.53 -39.95 -19.06
CA ASN A 39 -47.55 -38.82 -19.98
C ASN A 39 -47.27 -37.54 -19.21
N PRO A 40 -46.05 -36.96 -19.31
CA PRO A 40 -45.71 -35.73 -18.62
C PRO A 40 -46.54 -34.55 -19.10
N LYS A 41 -47.11 -33.76 -18.18
CA LYS A 41 -47.82 -32.52 -18.50
C LYS A 41 -46.81 -31.43 -18.90
N PRO A 42 -46.89 -30.86 -20.12
CA PRO A 42 -45.93 -29.89 -20.61
C PRO A 42 -45.75 -28.67 -19.69
N GLU A 43 -46.84 -28.16 -19.11
CA GLU A 43 -46.87 -26.98 -18.25
C GLU A 43 -46.07 -27.20 -16.96
N VAL A 44 -46.20 -28.41 -16.40
CA VAL A 44 -45.48 -28.83 -15.20
C VAL A 44 -43.98 -28.97 -15.50
N LEU A 45 -43.63 -29.53 -16.66
CA LEU A 45 -42.24 -29.60 -17.11
C LEU A 45 -41.64 -28.20 -17.27
N TYR A 46 -42.33 -27.30 -17.95
CA TYR A 46 -41.87 -25.92 -18.15
C TYR A 46 -41.59 -25.23 -16.82
N MET A 47 -42.52 -25.31 -15.87
CA MET A 47 -42.34 -24.74 -14.54
C MET A 47 -41.09 -25.30 -13.84
N ILE A 48 -40.89 -26.62 -13.84
CA ILE A 48 -39.73 -27.27 -13.22
C ILE A 48 -38.41 -26.78 -13.86
N TYR A 49 -38.36 -26.71 -15.20
CA TYR A 49 -37.16 -26.26 -15.91
C TYR A 49 -36.84 -24.78 -15.67
N MET A 50 -37.86 -23.92 -15.70
CA MET A 50 -37.70 -22.50 -15.44
C MET A 50 -37.13 -22.30 -14.03
N ARG A 51 -37.71 -22.95 -13.01
CA ARG A 51 -37.22 -22.89 -11.63
C ARG A 51 -35.79 -23.43 -11.49
N ALA A 52 -35.46 -24.52 -12.18
CA ALA A 52 -34.10 -25.04 -12.18
C ALA A 52 -33.09 -24.03 -12.73
N LEU A 53 -33.40 -23.37 -13.85
CA LEU A 53 -32.53 -22.34 -14.43
C LEU A 53 -32.40 -21.10 -13.53
N GLN A 54 -33.49 -20.67 -12.88
CA GLN A 54 -33.45 -19.58 -11.90
C GLN A 54 -32.48 -19.91 -10.75
N ILE A 55 -32.49 -21.16 -10.26
CA ILE A 55 -31.63 -21.60 -9.15
C ILE A 55 -30.15 -21.72 -9.58
N VAL A 56 -29.87 -22.26 -10.77
CA VAL A 56 -28.48 -22.50 -11.22
C VAL A 56 -27.81 -21.23 -11.71
N TYR A 57 -28.52 -20.43 -12.50
CA TYR A 57 -27.93 -19.27 -13.17
C TYR A 57 -28.32 -17.94 -12.53
N GLY A 58 -29.12 -17.94 -11.45
CA GLY A 58 -29.57 -16.72 -10.78
C GLY A 58 -30.51 -15.85 -11.64
N ILE A 59 -31.12 -16.45 -12.67
CA ILE A 59 -31.95 -15.74 -13.65
C ILE A 59 -33.29 -15.38 -12.99
N ARG A 60 -33.79 -14.14 -13.21
CA ARG A 60 -35.14 -13.73 -12.75
C ARG A 60 -36.20 -14.05 -13.80
N LEU A 61 -37.47 -14.16 -13.40
CA LEU A 61 -38.58 -14.51 -14.31
C LEU A 61 -38.65 -13.61 -15.55
N GLU A 62 -38.43 -12.32 -15.39
CA GLU A 62 -38.41 -11.32 -16.48
C GLU A 62 -37.41 -11.63 -17.61
N HIS A 63 -36.30 -12.31 -17.31
CA HIS A 63 -35.27 -12.61 -18.31
C HIS A 63 -35.76 -13.62 -19.35
N PHE A 64 -36.73 -14.47 -18.98
CA PHE A 64 -37.34 -15.43 -19.90
C PHE A 64 -38.26 -14.78 -20.93
N TYR A 65 -38.65 -13.53 -20.69
CA TYR A 65 -39.52 -12.75 -21.58
C TYR A 65 -38.74 -11.65 -22.32
N MET A 66 -37.40 -11.67 -22.26
CA MET A 66 -36.58 -10.72 -23.00
C MET A 66 -36.53 -11.09 -24.48
N MET A 67 -36.96 -10.17 -25.34
CA MET A 67 -36.90 -10.35 -26.79
C MET A 67 -35.50 -9.98 -27.31
N PRO A 68 -34.88 -10.81 -28.17
CA PRO A 68 -33.61 -10.47 -28.81
C PRO A 68 -33.74 -9.18 -29.63
N VAL A 69 -32.78 -8.26 -29.47
CA VAL A 69 -32.82 -6.93 -30.12
C VAL A 69 -32.83 -7.02 -31.66
N ASN A 70 -32.34 -8.14 -32.22
CA ASN A 70 -32.22 -8.35 -33.66
C ASN A 70 -33.38 -9.17 -34.28
N SER A 71 -34.46 -9.44 -33.53
CA SER A 71 -35.63 -10.11 -34.10
C SER A 71 -36.61 -9.08 -34.65
N GLU A 72 -36.60 -8.87 -35.96
CA GLU A 72 -37.57 -8.02 -36.68
C GLU A 72 -38.95 -8.69 -36.73
N VAL A 73 -39.67 -8.68 -35.61
CA VAL A 73 -41.01 -9.25 -35.52
C VAL A 73 -42.05 -8.15 -35.65
N MET A 74 -42.98 -8.28 -36.61
CA MET A 74 -44.00 -7.26 -36.89
C MET A 74 -44.97 -7.01 -35.72
N TYR A 75 -45.20 -8.03 -34.87
CA TYR A 75 -46.08 -7.96 -33.69
C TYR A 75 -45.42 -8.57 -32.44
N PRO A 76 -44.60 -7.80 -31.70
CA PRO A 76 -43.86 -8.31 -30.54
C PRO A 76 -44.73 -8.87 -29.40
N HIS A 77 -45.91 -8.30 -29.18
CA HIS A 77 -46.83 -8.73 -28.11
C HIS A 77 -47.40 -10.15 -28.34
N LEU A 78 -47.48 -10.62 -29.59
CA LEU A 78 -47.90 -12.00 -29.89
C LEU A 78 -46.81 -13.02 -29.58
N MET A 79 -45.55 -12.58 -29.43
CA MET A 79 -44.42 -13.45 -29.13
C MET A 79 -44.21 -13.66 -27.63
N GLU A 80 -44.87 -12.89 -26.77
CA GLU A 80 -44.70 -12.94 -25.31
C GLU A 80 -44.94 -14.34 -24.74
N GLY A 81 -45.94 -15.07 -25.27
CA GLY A 81 -46.22 -16.46 -24.90
C GLY A 81 -45.17 -17.47 -25.39
N PHE A 82 -44.35 -17.10 -26.37
CA PHE A 82 -43.34 -17.97 -27.02
C PHE A 82 -41.91 -17.70 -26.53
N LEU A 83 -41.62 -16.50 -26.00
CA LEU A 83 -40.29 -16.12 -25.50
C LEU A 83 -39.74 -17.04 -24.39
N PRO A 84 -40.53 -17.49 -23.40
CA PRO A 84 -40.03 -18.43 -22.40
C PRO A 84 -39.61 -19.77 -23.01
N PHE A 85 -40.32 -20.22 -24.05
CA PHE A 85 -39.98 -21.45 -24.77
C PHE A 85 -38.66 -21.32 -25.53
N THR A 86 -38.43 -20.23 -26.25
CA THR A 86 -37.17 -19.99 -26.98
C THR A 86 -35.99 -19.83 -26.02
N PHE A 87 -36.20 -19.15 -24.89
CA PHE A 87 -35.20 -19.00 -23.84
C PHE A 87 -34.82 -20.37 -23.24
N LEU A 88 -35.79 -21.23 -22.95
CA LEU A 88 -35.55 -22.58 -22.46
C LEU A 88 -34.80 -23.45 -23.46
N MET A 89 -35.14 -23.37 -24.75
CA MET A 89 -34.44 -24.12 -25.81
C MET A 89 -32.97 -23.66 -25.96
N THR A 90 -32.72 -22.36 -25.79
CA THR A 90 -31.38 -21.77 -25.81
C THR A 90 -30.58 -22.16 -24.57
N GLY A 91 -31.17 -22.03 -23.37
CA GLY A 91 -30.56 -22.45 -22.10
C GLY A 91 -30.25 -23.96 -22.06
N PHE A 92 -31.12 -24.79 -22.63
CA PHE A 92 -30.87 -26.23 -22.78
C PHE A 92 -29.70 -26.52 -23.73
N SER A 93 -29.46 -25.66 -24.72
CA SER A 93 -28.34 -25.79 -25.64
C SER A 93 -27.00 -25.33 -25.03
N LEU A 94 -26.99 -24.29 -24.19
CA LEU A 94 -25.81 -23.90 -23.41
C LEU A 94 -25.49 -24.91 -22.29
N GLY A 95 -26.51 -25.47 -21.63
CA GLY A 95 -26.34 -26.49 -20.58
C GLY A 95 -25.70 -27.80 -21.09
N LYS A 96 -25.88 -28.14 -22.38
CA LYS A 96 -25.23 -29.30 -23.02
C LYS A 96 -23.71 -29.20 -23.10
N ASN A 97 -23.15 -28.00 -23.18
CA ASN A 97 -21.70 -27.83 -23.22
C ASN A 97 -21.05 -28.04 -21.84
N PHE A 98 -21.82 -27.92 -20.76
CA PHE A 98 -21.37 -28.23 -19.39
C PHE A 98 -21.54 -29.72 -19.01
N CYS A 99 -22.33 -30.48 -19.76
CA CYS A 99 -22.57 -31.91 -19.53
C CYS A 99 -22.70 -32.62 -20.88
N HIS A 100 -21.68 -33.40 -21.30
CA HIS A 100 -21.68 -34.19 -22.54
C HIS A 100 -23.02 -34.93 -22.77
N LEU A 101 -23.92 -34.36 -23.59
CA LEU A 101 -25.20 -34.97 -23.95
C LEU A 101 -25.52 -34.79 -25.43
N SER A 102 -25.50 -35.91 -26.15
CA SER A 102 -25.98 -36.04 -27.53
C SER A 102 -27.50 -35.88 -27.62
N LEU A 103 -27.97 -35.12 -28.61
CA LEU A 103 -29.38 -34.80 -28.91
C LEU A 103 -30.28 -36.02 -29.20
N TYR A 104 -29.70 -37.21 -29.40
CA TYR A 104 -30.42 -38.37 -29.92
C TYR A 104 -31.38 -39.06 -28.91
N SER A 105 -31.21 -38.85 -27.60
CA SER A 105 -31.97 -39.58 -26.57
C SER A 105 -33.26 -38.89 -26.08
N ILE A 106 -33.65 -37.74 -26.66
CA ILE A 106 -34.71 -36.87 -26.11
C ILE A 106 -36.15 -37.37 -26.39
N ARG A 107 -36.31 -38.42 -27.20
CA ARG A 107 -37.65 -38.81 -27.69
C ARG A 107 -38.37 -39.87 -26.85
N LYS A 108 -37.77 -40.49 -25.80
CA LYS A 108 -38.48 -41.56 -25.08
C LYS A 108 -38.72 -41.45 -23.57
N HIS A 109 -37.79 -41.14 -22.66
CA HIS A 109 -38.14 -41.24 -21.21
C HIS A 109 -37.41 -40.36 -20.18
N SER A 110 -36.59 -39.39 -20.53
CA SER A 110 -35.59 -38.89 -19.57
C SER A 110 -35.36 -37.37 -19.57
N LYS A 111 -36.43 -36.58 -19.70
CA LYS A 111 -36.33 -35.11 -19.60
C LYS A 111 -36.11 -34.65 -18.14
N LEU A 112 -36.85 -35.20 -17.17
CA LEU A 112 -36.78 -34.77 -15.76
C LEU A 112 -35.53 -35.21 -14.99
N MET A 113 -34.96 -36.36 -15.37
CA MET A 113 -33.82 -36.94 -14.66
C MET A 113 -32.54 -36.10 -14.87
N LEU A 114 -32.45 -35.40 -16.00
CA LEU A 114 -31.28 -34.63 -16.41
C LEU A 114 -31.18 -33.25 -15.73
N SER A 115 -32.31 -32.59 -15.44
CA SER A 115 -32.28 -31.28 -14.74
C SER A 115 -31.87 -31.41 -13.26
N MET A 116 -32.12 -32.57 -12.67
CA MET A 116 -31.88 -32.80 -11.25
C MET A 116 -30.45 -33.16 -10.90
N GLU A 117 -29.80 -33.99 -11.72
CA GLU A 117 -28.38 -34.30 -11.55
C GLU A 117 -27.52 -33.03 -11.74
N PHE A 118 -27.90 -32.17 -12.70
CA PHE A 118 -27.26 -30.87 -12.94
C PHE A 118 -27.34 -29.95 -11.71
N LEU A 119 -28.54 -29.83 -11.10
CA LEU A 119 -28.75 -29.03 -9.90
C LEU A 119 -27.93 -29.56 -8.70
N ARG A 120 -27.89 -30.88 -8.53
CA ARG A 120 -27.14 -31.54 -7.44
C ARG A 120 -25.63 -31.34 -7.60
N CYS A 121 -25.10 -31.53 -8.81
CA CYS A 121 -23.68 -31.41 -9.10
C CYS A 121 -23.19 -29.96 -8.98
N TYR A 122 -23.95 -29.01 -9.52
CA TYR A 122 -23.67 -27.57 -9.39
C TYR A 122 -23.66 -27.12 -7.92
N LYS A 123 -24.68 -27.51 -7.14
CA LYS A 123 -24.80 -27.10 -5.74
C LYS A 123 -23.77 -27.74 -4.81
N SER A 124 -23.39 -29.01 -5.06
CA SER A 124 -22.41 -29.70 -4.21
C SER A 124 -20.96 -29.27 -4.48
N LYS A 125 -20.60 -29.01 -5.74
CA LYS A 125 -19.19 -28.83 -6.14
C LYS A 125 -18.78 -27.35 -6.17
N THR A 126 -19.65 -26.47 -6.64
CA THR A 126 -19.35 -25.03 -6.77
C THR A 126 -19.51 -24.31 -5.44
N LEU A 127 -20.57 -24.62 -4.69
CA LEU A 127 -20.91 -23.92 -3.45
C LEU A 127 -19.93 -24.26 -2.32
N TYR A 128 -19.50 -25.52 -2.22
CA TYR A 128 -18.46 -25.94 -1.27
C TYR A 128 -17.09 -25.32 -1.58
N LYS A 129 -16.69 -25.30 -2.87
CA LYS A 129 -15.40 -24.74 -3.29
C LYS A 129 -15.37 -23.22 -3.18
N MET A 130 -16.48 -22.54 -3.46
CA MET A 130 -16.65 -21.10 -3.23
C MET A 130 -16.56 -20.77 -1.74
N GLN A 131 -17.18 -21.57 -0.87
CA GLN A 131 -17.13 -21.36 0.58
C GLN A 131 -15.71 -21.56 1.13
N GLN A 132 -14.98 -22.60 0.69
CA GLN A 132 -13.57 -22.78 1.06
C GLN A 132 -12.69 -21.61 0.59
N LEU A 133 -12.89 -21.15 -0.65
CA LEU A 133 -12.13 -20.03 -1.19
C LEU A 133 -12.40 -18.73 -0.41
N ASN A 134 -13.65 -18.51 0.01
CA ASN A 134 -14.02 -17.34 0.79
C ASN A 134 -13.40 -17.35 2.20
N VAL A 135 -13.32 -18.52 2.84
CA VAL A 135 -12.63 -18.69 4.13
C VAL A 135 -11.14 -18.40 3.99
N ALA A 136 -10.49 -18.97 2.98
CA ALA A 136 -9.07 -18.71 2.71
C ALA A 136 -8.79 -17.24 2.40
N HIS A 137 -9.70 -16.58 1.68
CA HIS A 137 -9.61 -15.15 1.39
C HIS A 137 -9.72 -14.29 2.67
N GLN A 138 -10.67 -14.58 3.57
CA GLN A 138 -10.78 -13.88 4.85
C GLN A 138 -9.57 -14.10 5.75
N GLU A 139 -9.00 -15.30 5.76
CA GLU A 139 -7.78 -15.58 6.51
C GLU A 139 -6.58 -14.80 5.98
N ALA A 140 -6.44 -14.71 4.65
CA ALA A 140 -5.41 -13.91 4.01
C ALA A 140 -5.57 -12.41 4.34
N LEU A 141 -6.80 -11.89 4.35
CA LEU A 141 -7.07 -10.50 4.75
C LEU A 141 -6.66 -10.23 6.21
N MET A 142 -6.97 -11.13 7.14
CA MET A 142 -6.54 -10.97 8.54
C MET A 142 -5.01 -11.04 8.69
N LYS A 143 -4.31 -11.87 7.91
CA LYS A 143 -2.84 -11.92 7.90
C LYS A 143 -2.25 -10.63 7.34
N LEU A 144 -2.86 -10.08 6.30
CA LEU A 144 -2.43 -8.83 5.68
C LEU A 144 -2.62 -7.65 6.64
N GLU A 145 -3.75 -7.57 7.34
CA GLU A 145 -4.01 -6.57 8.38
C GLU A 145 -3.01 -6.64 9.55
N ARG A 146 -2.58 -7.84 9.94
CA ARG A 146 -1.53 -8.05 10.95
C ARG A 146 -0.12 -7.66 10.47
N LEU A 147 0.13 -7.73 9.16
CA LEU A 147 1.41 -7.31 8.58
C LEU A 147 1.46 -5.80 8.32
N ASP A 148 0.31 -5.17 8.08
CA ASP A 148 0.17 -3.71 7.99
C ASP A 148 0.24 -3.02 9.36
N SER A 149 0.00 -3.75 10.46
CA SER A 149 0.29 -3.24 11.81
C SER A 149 1.79 -3.31 12.10
N VAL A 150 2.46 -2.17 11.97
CA VAL A 150 3.81 -1.95 12.51
C VAL A 150 3.76 -2.22 14.02
N PRO A 151 4.69 -3.00 14.60
CA PRO A 151 4.72 -3.23 16.05
C PRO A 151 4.68 -1.89 16.79
N VAL A 152 3.75 -1.76 17.75
CA VAL A 152 3.54 -0.50 18.49
C VAL A 152 4.85 -0.01 19.12
N GLU A 153 5.71 -0.94 19.51
CA GLU A 153 7.06 -0.68 20.05
C GLU A 153 7.97 0.04 19.03
N GLU A 154 8.05 -0.43 17.78
CA GLU A 154 8.89 0.21 16.75
C GLU A 154 8.35 1.59 16.33
N GLN A 155 7.02 1.76 16.34
CA GLN A 155 6.40 3.04 16.03
C GLN A 155 6.57 4.06 17.17
N GLU A 156 6.55 3.60 18.43
CA GLU A 156 6.84 4.42 19.60
C GLU A 156 8.32 4.81 19.66
N GLU A 157 9.24 3.90 19.34
CA GLU A 157 10.68 4.20 19.20
C GLU A 157 10.96 5.21 18.08
N PHE A 158 10.32 5.06 16.91
CA PHE A 158 10.45 6.02 15.83
C PHE A 158 9.91 7.41 16.21
N LYS A 159 8.78 7.44 16.93
CA LYS A 159 8.19 8.69 17.43
C LYS A 159 9.09 9.36 18.46
N GLN A 160 9.60 8.62 19.44
CA GLN A 160 10.56 9.13 20.43
C GLN A 160 11.83 9.66 19.76
N LEU A 161 12.35 8.96 18.74
CA LEU A 161 13.53 9.40 18.00
C LEU A 161 13.24 10.68 17.19
N SER A 162 12.07 10.78 16.56
CA SER A 162 11.64 11.97 15.84
C SER A 162 11.50 13.18 16.77
N ASP A 163 10.88 12.99 17.92
CA ASP A 163 10.69 14.04 18.93
C ASP A 163 12.04 14.52 19.47
N ALA A 164 12.97 13.60 19.79
CA ALA A 164 14.32 13.93 20.24
C ALA A 164 15.14 14.69 19.18
N ILE A 165 15.01 14.35 17.90
CA ILE A 165 15.65 15.08 16.79
C ILE A 165 15.09 16.50 16.69
N GLN A 166 13.77 16.65 16.84
CA GLN A 166 13.10 17.95 16.75
C GLN A 166 13.47 18.87 17.92
N GLU A 167 13.53 18.34 19.14
CA GLU A 167 14.02 19.06 20.32
C GLU A 167 15.48 19.50 20.15
N LEU A 168 16.35 18.60 19.67
CA LEU A 168 17.75 18.93 19.37
C LEU A 168 17.85 20.05 18.33
N GLN A 169 17.04 20.01 17.27
CA GLN A 169 17.02 21.07 16.25
C GLN A 169 16.54 22.41 16.81
N GLN A 170 15.50 22.42 17.64
CA GLN A 170 15.01 23.64 18.28
C GLN A 170 16.02 24.21 19.26
N SER A 171 16.57 23.38 20.14
CA SER A 171 17.60 23.78 21.11
C SER A 171 18.83 24.34 20.41
N LEU A 172 19.31 23.66 19.36
CA LEU A 172 20.46 24.10 18.58
C LEU A 172 20.20 25.45 17.91
N ASN A 173 19.03 25.62 17.27
CA ASN A 173 18.68 26.87 16.61
C ASN A 173 18.52 28.02 17.60
N GLN A 174 17.85 27.80 18.74
CA GLN A 174 17.69 28.82 19.78
C GLN A 174 19.03 29.24 20.38
N ASP A 175 19.87 28.28 20.77
CA ASP A 175 21.16 28.55 21.38
C ASP A 175 22.11 29.26 20.39
N PHE A 176 22.12 28.85 19.11
CA PHE A 176 22.88 29.57 18.09
C PHE A 176 22.36 30.98 17.84
N HIS A 177 21.05 31.18 17.74
CA HIS A 177 20.48 32.52 17.54
C HIS A 177 20.77 33.45 18.72
N GLN A 178 20.63 32.93 19.94
CA GLN A 178 20.92 33.69 21.16
C GLN A 178 22.40 34.04 21.25
N LYS A 179 23.29 33.06 21.04
CA LYS A 179 24.74 33.27 21.10
C LYS A 179 25.25 34.20 19.99
N THR A 180 24.66 34.12 18.79
CA THR A 180 24.97 35.04 17.69
C THR A 180 24.57 36.47 18.04
N THR A 181 23.37 36.66 18.61
CA THR A 181 22.88 37.96 19.04
C THR A 181 23.79 38.58 20.11
N VAL A 182 24.14 37.82 21.15
CA VAL A 182 25.03 38.28 22.23
C VAL A 182 26.41 38.67 21.70
N LEU A 183 27.00 37.87 20.82
CA LEU A 183 28.30 38.19 20.22
C LEU A 183 28.25 39.43 19.32
N GLN A 184 27.17 39.59 18.55
CA GLN A 184 27.00 40.73 17.65
C GLN A 184 26.75 42.05 18.41
N GLU A 185 25.96 41.99 19.48
CA GLU A 185 25.75 43.12 20.40
C GLU A 185 27.04 43.49 21.12
N GLY A 186 27.76 42.52 21.67
CA GLY A 186 29.06 42.73 22.31
C GLY A 186 30.09 43.35 21.36
N ASN A 187 30.15 42.90 20.10
CA ASN A 187 31.01 43.49 19.07
C ASN A 187 30.61 44.94 18.73
N SER A 188 29.30 45.22 18.65
CA SER A 188 28.80 46.56 18.35
C SER A 188 29.12 47.52 19.49
N GLN A 189 28.96 47.07 20.74
CA GLN A 189 29.32 47.84 21.91
C GLN A 189 30.82 48.11 21.99
N LYS A 190 31.67 47.09 21.78
CA LYS A 190 33.13 47.27 21.77
C LYS A 190 33.57 48.26 20.68
N LYS A 191 33.00 48.19 19.47
CA LYS A 191 33.28 49.16 18.39
C LYS A 191 32.89 50.59 18.78
N SER A 192 31.72 50.77 19.40
CA SER A 192 31.28 52.08 19.89
C SER A 192 32.23 52.65 20.94
N ASN A 193 32.61 51.83 21.93
CA ASN A 193 33.55 52.22 22.98
C ASN A 193 34.93 52.59 22.42
N ILE A 194 35.45 51.84 21.46
CA ILE A 194 36.72 52.16 20.78
C ILE A 194 36.62 53.49 20.04
N SER A 195 35.53 53.72 19.30
CA SER A 195 35.29 54.98 18.59
C SER A 195 35.28 56.17 19.56
N GLU A 196 34.56 56.06 20.68
CA GLU A 196 34.47 57.11 21.68
C GLU A 196 35.82 57.38 22.37
N LYS A 197 36.53 56.32 22.81
CA LYS A 197 37.89 56.45 23.38
C LYS A 197 38.85 57.10 22.39
N THR A 198 38.76 56.74 21.10
CA THR A 198 39.58 57.33 20.03
C THR A 198 39.29 58.82 19.87
N LYS A 199 38.01 59.21 19.91
CA LYS A 199 37.60 60.63 19.85
C LYS A 199 38.16 61.42 21.04
N ARG A 200 37.99 60.92 22.27
CA ARG A 200 38.52 61.56 23.50
C ARG A 200 40.04 61.67 23.48
N LEU A 201 40.74 60.66 22.98
CA LEU A 201 42.20 60.70 22.81
C LEU A 201 42.62 61.83 21.87
N ASN A 202 41.91 62.00 20.74
CA ASN A 202 42.21 63.06 19.79
C ASN A 202 41.91 64.45 20.36
N GLU A 203 40.83 64.62 21.13
CA GLU A 203 40.52 65.86 21.85
C GLU A 203 41.62 66.21 22.87
N LEU A 204 42.08 65.23 23.65
CA LEU A 204 43.19 65.42 24.59
C LEU A 204 44.50 65.77 23.87
N LYS A 205 44.80 65.13 22.72
CA LYS A 205 45.97 65.48 21.89
C LYS A 205 45.90 66.95 21.46
N LEU A 206 44.74 67.42 21.00
CA LEU A 206 44.53 68.83 20.61
C LEU A 206 44.69 69.80 21.80
N SER A 207 44.09 69.50 22.96
CA SER A 207 44.22 70.32 24.17
C SER A 207 45.67 70.42 24.66
N VAL A 208 46.43 69.32 24.55
CA VAL A 208 47.86 69.31 24.88
C VAL A 208 48.66 70.18 23.92
N VAL A 209 48.34 70.19 22.62
CA VAL A 209 48.99 71.07 21.63
C VAL A 209 48.69 72.54 21.95
N SER A 210 47.42 72.89 22.18
CA SER A 210 47.02 74.26 22.55
C SER A 210 47.68 74.72 23.86
N SER A 211 47.72 73.86 24.87
CA SER A 211 48.38 74.19 26.15
C SER A 211 49.88 74.38 25.99
N LYS A 212 50.53 73.67 25.06
CA LYS A 212 51.96 73.89 24.72
C LYS A 212 52.18 75.24 24.05
N GLU A 213 51.30 75.67 23.15
CA GLU A 213 51.36 76.99 22.50
C GLU A 213 51.18 78.12 23.53
N VAL A 214 50.23 77.98 24.45
CA VAL A 214 50.04 78.92 25.58
C VAL A 214 51.28 78.92 26.48
N GLN A 215 51.86 77.76 26.77
CA GLN A 215 53.10 77.67 27.54
C GLN A 215 54.26 78.40 26.83
N GLU A 216 54.38 78.26 25.52
CA GLU A 216 55.44 78.88 24.73
C GLU A 216 55.29 80.41 24.66
N SER A 217 54.05 80.91 24.51
CA SER A 217 53.74 82.34 24.55
C SER A 217 53.85 82.96 25.95
N LEU A 218 53.64 82.20 27.03
CA LEU A 218 53.91 82.66 28.39
C LEU A 218 55.40 82.70 28.71
N LYS A 219 56.20 81.75 28.17
CA LYS A 219 57.66 81.76 28.33
C LYS A 219 58.30 83.02 27.74
N THR A 220 57.76 83.56 26.65
CA THR A 220 58.29 84.79 26.03
C THR A 220 57.91 86.07 26.80
N LYS A 221 56.96 85.99 27.74
CA LYS A 221 56.46 87.13 28.53
C LYS A 221 57.02 87.22 29.96
N ILE A 222 57.69 86.18 30.46
CA ILE A 222 58.21 86.16 31.84
C ILE A 222 59.65 86.68 31.86
N VAL A 223 59.79 87.95 32.23
CA VAL A 223 61.02 88.57 32.76
C VAL A 223 60.91 88.47 34.28
N ASP A 224 61.53 87.46 34.93
CA ASP A 224 62.04 87.55 36.32
C ASP A 224 62.62 86.24 36.90
N SER A 225 63.56 86.45 37.84
CA SER A 225 64.41 85.57 38.69
C SER A 225 64.52 84.05 38.40
N PRO A 226 65.73 83.51 38.08
CA PRO A 226 65.86 82.20 37.41
C PRO A 226 65.71 80.96 38.30
N GLU A 227 65.93 81.05 39.62
CA GLU A 227 66.39 79.88 40.39
C GLU A 227 65.28 79.06 41.05
N LYS A 228 64.29 79.71 41.68
CA LYS A 228 63.11 79.00 42.24
C LYS A 228 62.14 78.52 41.15
N LEU A 229 62.05 79.27 40.05
CA LEU A 229 61.24 78.93 38.87
C LEU A 229 61.75 77.67 38.17
N LYS A 230 63.07 77.50 38.07
CA LYS A 230 63.69 76.34 37.43
C LYS A 230 63.34 75.04 38.14
N ASN A 231 63.43 75.00 39.47
CA ASN A 231 63.13 73.80 40.26
C ASN A 231 61.63 73.42 40.23
N TYR A 232 60.74 74.41 40.32
CA TYR A 232 59.29 74.15 40.22
C TYR A 232 58.87 73.73 38.79
N LYS A 233 59.45 74.36 37.76
CA LYS A 233 59.25 74.00 36.35
C LYS A 233 59.71 72.58 36.05
N GLU A 234 60.85 72.18 36.60
CA GLU A 234 61.42 70.84 36.40
C GLU A 234 60.55 69.77 37.08
N LYS A 235 60.12 69.99 38.33
CA LYS A 235 59.14 69.12 39.02
C LYS A 235 57.82 69.01 38.27
N MET A 236 57.30 70.11 37.74
CA MET A 236 56.02 70.11 37.03
C MET A 236 56.14 69.43 35.66
N LYS A 237 57.27 69.61 34.96
CA LYS A 237 57.58 68.87 33.72
C LYS A 237 57.65 67.36 33.98
N ASP A 238 58.31 66.96 35.05
CA ASP A 238 58.42 65.55 35.46
C ASP A 238 57.05 64.96 35.82
N THR A 239 56.21 65.70 36.54
CA THR A 239 54.88 65.22 36.94
C THR A 239 53.95 65.09 35.73
N VAL A 240 53.95 66.07 34.83
CA VAL A 240 53.18 66.03 33.58
C VAL A 240 53.69 64.93 32.66
N GLN A 241 55.01 64.75 32.55
CA GLN A 241 55.59 63.68 31.73
C GLN A 241 55.28 62.30 32.31
N LYS A 242 55.35 62.12 33.65
CA LYS A 242 54.94 60.88 34.33
C LYS A 242 53.46 60.58 34.15
N LEU A 243 52.58 61.57 34.28
CA LEU A 243 51.14 61.40 34.04
C LEU A 243 50.83 61.08 32.58
N LYS A 244 51.49 61.76 31.64
CA LYS A 244 51.33 61.49 30.21
C LYS A 244 51.79 60.07 29.85
N ASN A 245 52.97 59.68 30.31
CA ASN A 245 53.53 58.37 30.03
C ASN A 245 52.69 57.25 30.68
N SER A 246 52.33 57.40 31.96
CA SER A 246 51.51 56.38 32.66
C SER A 246 50.12 56.20 32.05
N ARG A 247 49.49 57.28 31.56
CA ARG A 247 48.15 57.21 30.97
C ARG A 247 48.17 56.78 29.50
N SER A 248 49.19 57.15 28.73
CA SER A 248 49.38 56.69 27.34
C SER A 248 49.69 55.20 27.30
N LEU A 249 50.67 54.76 28.10
CA LEU A 249 51.10 53.36 28.15
C LEU A 249 49.96 52.44 28.61
N ASN A 250 49.22 52.81 29.66
CA ASN A 250 48.11 51.97 30.12
C ASN A 250 46.98 51.83 29.08
N LEU A 251 46.72 52.87 28.28
CA LEU A 251 45.74 52.78 27.19
C LEU A 251 46.26 51.99 25.99
N GLU A 252 47.54 52.13 25.65
CA GLU A 252 48.21 51.36 24.59
C GLU A 252 48.24 49.86 24.93
N ASP A 253 48.61 49.51 26.16
CA ASP A 253 48.61 48.13 26.67
C ASP A 253 47.20 47.51 26.64
N GLN A 254 46.16 48.28 27.01
CA GLN A 254 44.77 47.81 26.94
C GLN A 254 44.30 47.60 25.49
N ILE A 255 44.70 48.47 24.56
CA ILE A 255 44.35 48.33 23.14
C ILE A 255 45.04 47.09 22.55
N GLU A 256 46.32 46.89 22.82
CA GLU A 256 47.06 45.72 22.35
C GLU A 256 46.48 44.42 22.92
N SER A 257 46.08 44.43 24.20
CA SER A 257 45.37 43.31 24.82
C SER A 257 44.04 43.01 24.12
N ASP A 258 43.18 44.02 23.91
CA ASP A 258 41.88 43.87 23.25
C ASP A 258 42.01 43.40 21.78
N GLU A 259 43.01 43.91 21.06
CA GLU A 259 43.32 43.48 19.69
C GLU A 259 43.78 42.01 19.65
N SER A 260 44.56 41.58 20.63
CA SER A 260 45.00 40.18 20.75
C SER A 260 43.82 39.22 21.00
N GLU A 261 42.86 39.60 21.85
CA GLU A 261 41.64 38.83 22.10
C GLU A 261 40.75 38.75 20.85
N LEU A 262 40.57 39.87 20.15
CA LEU A 262 39.78 39.92 18.93
C LEU A 262 40.34 38.95 17.87
N LYS A 263 41.67 38.85 17.77
CA LYS A 263 42.34 37.93 16.85
C LYS A 263 42.14 36.47 17.23
N LYS A 264 42.12 36.14 18.52
CA LYS A 264 41.80 34.79 19.02
C LYS A 264 40.36 34.40 18.66
N LEU A 265 39.39 35.26 18.98
CA LEU A 265 37.97 35.03 18.70
C LEU A 265 37.70 34.84 17.20
N LYS A 266 38.37 35.61 16.34
CA LYS A 266 38.24 35.48 14.88
C LYS A 266 38.78 34.14 14.36
N THR A 267 39.86 33.62 14.97
CA THR A 267 40.39 32.30 14.65
C THR A 267 39.41 31.20 15.05
N GLU A 268 38.80 31.35 16.22
CA GLU A 268 37.83 30.41 16.77
C GLU A 268 36.54 30.39 15.94
N GLU A 269 36.01 31.55 15.54
CA GLU A 269 34.88 31.67 14.60
C GLU A 269 35.14 30.92 13.28
N ASN A 270 36.35 31.07 12.72
CA ASN A 270 36.73 30.37 11.49
C ASN A 270 36.87 28.84 11.68
N SER A 271 37.27 28.40 12.88
CA SER A 271 37.29 26.97 13.21
C SER A 271 35.87 26.39 13.30
N PHE A 272 34.94 27.13 13.92
CA PHE A 272 33.53 26.76 13.99
C PHE A 272 32.86 26.72 12.62
N LYS A 273 33.14 27.69 11.74
CA LYS A 273 32.65 27.67 10.34
C LYS A 273 33.11 26.42 9.59
N ARG A 274 34.38 26.03 9.73
CA ARG A 274 34.92 24.80 9.13
C ARG A 274 34.25 23.55 9.69
N LEU A 275 34.08 23.47 11.01
CA LEU A 275 33.40 22.34 11.66
C LEU A 275 31.95 22.20 11.18
N MET A 276 31.23 23.32 11.02
CA MET A 276 29.86 23.33 10.51
C MET A 276 29.78 22.78 9.08
N ILE A 277 30.71 23.13 8.19
CA ILE A 277 30.77 22.59 6.83
C ILE A 277 30.91 21.06 6.87
N VAL A 278 31.87 20.55 7.66
CA VAL A 278 32.09 19.11 7.83
C VAL A 278 30.85 18.42 8.40
N LYS A 279 30.15 19.04 9.36
CA LYS A 279 28.89 18.51 9.92
C LYS A 279 27.77 18.47 8.87
N LYS A 280 27.63 19.50 8.03
CA LYS A 280 26.65 19.53 6.93
C LYS A 280 26.92 18.45 5.88
N GLU A 281 28.18 18.23 5.50
CA GLU A 281 28.55 17.17 4.56
C GLU A 281 28.27 15.77 5.12
N LYS A 282 28.58 15.54 6.40
CA LYS A 282 28.26 14.27 7.08
C LYS A 282 26.75 14.03 7.11
N LEU A 283 25.96 15.07 7.40
CA LEU A 283 24.49 14.98 7.38
C LEU A 283 23.96 14.64 5.98
N ALA A 284 24.45 15.32 4.93
CA ALA A 284 24.07 15.03 3.55
C ALA A 284 24.42 13.59 3.13
N THR A 285 25.60 13.10 3.55
CA THR A 285 26.04 11.72 3.28
C THR A 285 25.15 10.70 3.99
N ALA A 286 24.75 10.96 5.24
CA ALA A 286 23.83 10.10 5.97
C ALA A 286 22.44 10.08 5.31
N GLN A 287 21.92 11.25 4.94
CA GLN A 287 20.64 11.37 4.23
C GLN A 287 20.64 10.58 2.92
N PHE A 288 21.73 10.66 2.14
CA PHE A 288 21.89 9.90 0.91
C PHE A 288 21.88 8.39 1.15
N LYS A 289 22.59 7.91 2.18
CA LYS A 289 22.61 6.49 2.55
C LYS A 289 21.23 5.98 2.98
N ILE A 290 20.48 6.78 3.74
CA ILE A 290 19.11 6.45 4.16
C ILE A 290 18.20 6.33 2.93
N ASN A 291 18.23 7.33 2.04
CA ASN A 291 17.42 7.32 0.83
C ASN A 291 17.73 6.12 -0.06
N LYS A 292 19.01 5.75 -0.20
CA LYS A 292 19.41 4.55 -0.94
C LYS A 292 18.83 3.27 -0.32
N LYS A 293 19.00 3.08 1.00
CA LYS A 293 18.43 1.91 1.70
C LYS A 293 16.91 1.83 1.55
N HIS A 294 16.23 2.96 1.61
CA HIS A 294 14.78 3.02 1.43
C HIS A 294 14.35 2.58 0.03
N GLU A 295 15.09 2.97 -1.02
CA GLU A 295 14.80 2.51 -2.38
C GLU A 295 15.12 1.01 -2.56
N ASP A 296 16.22 0.53 -1.99
CA ASP A 296 16.58 -0.90 -1.99
C ASP A 296 15.46 -1.74 -1.34
N VAL A 297 14.91 -1.29 -0.21
CA VAL A 297 13.78 -1.95 0.47
C VAL A 297 12.52 -1.92 -0.40
N LYS A 298 12.22 -0.80 -1.08
CA LYS A 298 11.09 -0.72 -2.01
C LYS A 298 11.24 -1.69 -3.17
N GLN A 299 12.44 -1.80 -3.74
CA GLN A 299 12.69 -2.80 -4.78
C GLN A 299 12.52 -4.21 -4.26
N TYR A 300 13.10 -4.54 -3.10
CA TYR A 300 12.95 -5.86 -2.50
C TYR A 300 11.48 -6.25 -2.29
N LYS A 301 10.65 -5.33 -1.76
CA LYS A 301 9.20 -5.56 -1.61
C LYS A 301 8.51 -5.84 -2.95
N ARG A 302 8.83 -5.08 -4.00
CA ARG A 302 8.27 -5.31 -5.35
C ARG A 302 8.63 -6.70 -5.88
N THR A 303 9.90 -7.09 -5.75
CA THR A 303 10.36 -8.41 -6.18
C THR A 303 9.71 -9.54 -5.37
N LEU A 304 9.51 -9.35 -4.07
CA LEU A 304 8.83 -10.35 -3.23
C LEU A 304 7.38 -10.57 -3.68
N ILE A 305 6.65 -9.50 -3.97
CA ILE A 305 5.27 -9.55 -4.48
C ILE A 305 5.24 -10.28 -5.84
N GLU A 306 6.18 -9.99 -6.74
CA GLU A 306 6.27 -10.70 -8.03
C GLU A 306 6.49 -12.20 -7.83
N TYR A 307 7.43 -12.60 -6.95
CA TYR A 307 7.66 -14.01 -6.65
C TYR A 307 6.42 -14.69 -6.03
N GLU A 308 5.73 -14.03 -5.11
CA GLU A 308 4.53 -14.58 -4.48
C GLU A 308 3.38 -14.76 -5.48
N VAL A 309 3.18 -13.81 -6.39
CA VAL A 309 2.21 -13.94 -7.50
C VAL A 309 2.59 -15.11 -8.42
N VAL A 310 3.88 -15.27 -8.75
CA VAL A 310 4.35 -16.37 -9.61
C VAL A 310 4.17 -17.73 -8.93
N ILE A 311 4.46 -17.84 -7.62
CA ILE A 311 4.26 -19.08 -6.85
C ILE A 311 2.77 -19.42 -6.80
N ASN A 312 1.91 -18.45 -6.49
CA ASN A 312 0.45 -18.65 -6.46
C ASN A 312 -0.09 -19.09 -7.83
N PHE A 313 0.36 -18.49 -8.93
CA PHE A 313 -0.02 -18.91 -10.28
C PHE A 313 0.45 -20.33 -10.59
N SER A 314 1.68 -20.68 -10.19
CA SER A 314 2.26 -22.01 -10.39
C SER A 314 1.47 -23.08 -9.64
N GLU A 315 1.05 -22.80 -8.41
CA GLU A 315 0.21 -23.70 -7.60
C GLU A 315 -1.17 -23.90 -8.23
N ILE A 316 -1.80 -22.82 -8.72
CA ILE A 316 -3.08 -22.90 -9.43
C ILE A 316 -2.95 -23.79 -10.68
N LEU A 317 -1.89 -23.59 -11.48
CA LEU A 317 -1.63 -24.39 -12.68
C LEU A 317 -1.40 -25.87 -12.35
N LEU A 318 -0.65 -26.17 -11.30
CA LEU A 318 -0.41 -27.54 -10.86
C LEU A 318 -1.72 -28.22 -10.44
N ASN A 319 -2.54 -27.53 -9.64
CA ASN A 319 -3.83 -28.03 -9.20
C ASN A 319 -4.79 -28.30 -10.38
N LEU A 320 -4.79 -27.43 -11.39
CA LEU A 320 -5.57 -27.63 -12.62
C LEU A 320 -5.07 -28.82 -13.43
N LYS A 321 -3.74 -28.98 -13.57
CA LYS A 321 -3.12 -30.10 -14.27
C LYS A 321 -3.50 -31.44 -13.63
N THR A 322 -3.35 -31.56 -12.31
CA THR A 322 -3.71 -32.78 -11.58
C THR A 322 -5.22 -33.09 -11.67
N ALA A 323 -6.08 -32.07 -11.69
CA ALA A 323 -7.51 -32.27 -11.89
C ALA A 323 -7.83 -32.81 -13.29
N LEU A 324 -7.14 -32.32 -14.33
CA LEU A 324 -7.28 -32.81 -15.70
C LEU A 324 -6.76 -34.23 -15.88
N GLU A 325 -5.65 -34.60 -15.24
CA GLU A 325 -5.10 -35.96 -15.25
C GLU A 325 -6.09 -36.95 -14.64
N LYS A 326 -6.63 -36.63 -13.45
CA LYS A 326 -7.67 -37.45 -12.80
C LYS A 326 -8.93 -37.60 -13.65
N TYR A 327 -9.31 -36.56 -14.39
CA TYR A 327 -10.44 -36.63 -15.31
C TYR A 327 -10.17 -37.58 -16.48
N HIS A 328 -8.99 -37.52 -17.09
CA HIS A 328 -8.59 -38.43 -18.17
C HIS A 328 -8.51 -39.88 -17.70
N GLU A 329 -7.92 -40.13 -16.54
CA GLU A 329 -7.87 -41.47 -15.94
C GLU A 329 -9.27 -42.03 -15.69
N GLY A 330 -10.20 -41.19 -15.23
CA GLY A 330 -11.60 -41.56 -15.09
C GLY A 330 -12.28 -41.93 -16.41
N ILE A 331 -11.93 -41.26 -17.52
CA ILE A 331 -12.44 -41.59 -18.86
C ILE A 331 -11.88 -42.92 -19.34
N GLU A 332 -10.58 -43.15 -19.24
CA GLU A 332 -9.96 -44.42 -19.66
C GLU A 332 -10.52 -45.60 -18.87
N LYS A 333 -10.68 -45.46 -17.56
CA LYS A 333 -11.31 -46.49 -16.73
C LYS A 333 -12.75 -46.79 -17.16
N ALA A 334 -13.54 -45.75 -17.45
CA ALA A 334 -14.91 -45.94 -17.93
C ALA A 334 -14.97 -46.63 -19.30
N ARG A 335 -13.97 -46.39 -20.16
CA ARG A 335 -13.81 -47.06 -21.46
C ARG A 335 -13.44 -48.53 -21.29
N GLU A 336 -12.48 -48.84 -20.42
CA GLU A 336 -12.08 -50.23 -20.11
C GLU A 336 -13.26 -51.03 -19.54
N ASP A 337 -13.98 -50.47 -18.57
CA ASP A 337 -15.20 -51.07 -18.00
C ASP A 337 -16.29 -51.28 -19.07
N GLY A 338 -16.39 -50.35 -20.02
CA GLY A 338 -17.29 -50.44 -21.16
C GLY A 338 -16.92 -51.60 -22.10
N CYS A 339 -15.65 -51.73 -22.47
CA CYS A 339 -15.13 -52.82 -23.27
C CYS A 339 -15.38 -54.18 -22.61
N ALA A 340 -15.05 -54.32 -21.32
CA ALA A 340 -15.27 -55.57 -20.57
C ALA A 340 -16.74 -56.01 -20.60
N LYS A 341 -17.69 -55.09 -20.44
CA LYS A 341 -19.13 -55.39 -20.52
C LYS A 341 -19.58 -55.79 -21.92
N ILE A 342 -19.00 -55.19 -22.97
CA ILE A 342 -19.28 -55.56 -24.35
C ILE A 342 -18.79 -57.00 -24.61
N ASP A 343 -17.60 -57.35 -24.13
CA ASP A 343 -17.03 -58.69 -24.30
C ASP A 343 -17.86 -59.75 -23.56
N GLU A 344 -18.26 -59.49 -22.32
CA GLU A 344 -19.14 -60.36 -21.53
C GLU A 344 -20.47 -60.61 -22.27
N LYS A 345 -21.11 -59.54 -22.75
CA LYS A 345 -22.38 -59.64 -23.47
C LYS A 345 -22.24 -60.35 -24.82
N THR A 346 -21.12 -60.17 -25.49
CA THR A 346 -20.78 -60.89 -26.73
C THR A 346 -20.60 -62.39 -26.45
N ALA A 347 -19.96 -62.75 -25.34
CA ALA A 347 -19.81 -64.15 -24.92
C ALA A 347 -21.18 -64.79 -24.57
N GLU A 348 -22.05 -64.07 -23.85
CA GLU A 348 -23.41 -64.54 -23.56
C GLU A 348 -24.24 -64.78 -24.83
N LEU A 349 -24.18 -63.84 -25.78
CA LEU A 349 -24.90 -63.97 -27.05
C LEU A 349 -24.38 -65.15 -27.88
N LYS A 350 -23.06 -65.33 -27.98
CA LYS A 350 -22.46 -66.52 -28.60
C LYS A 350 -22.98 -67.80 -27.95
N LYS A 351 -22.99 -67.87 -26.61
CA LYS A 351 -23.50 -69.04 -25.88
C LYS A 351 -24.99 -69.31 -26.13
N LYS A 352 -25.82 -68.27 -26.23
CA LYS A 352 -27.24 -68.40 -26.58
C LYS A 352 -27.45 -68.89 -28.01
N MET A 353 -26.67 -68.37 -28.98
CA MET A 353 -26.72 -68.84 -30.36
C MET A 353 -26.38 -70.33 -30.49
N PHE A 354 -25.33 -70.80 -29.81
CA PHE A 354 -24.95 -72.21 -29.83
C PHE A 354 -25.99 -73.16 -29.21
N ARG A 355 -26.88 -72.66 -28.32
CA ARG A 355 -27.98 -73.47 -27.74
C ARG A 355 -29.23 -73.56 -28.62
N VAL A 356 -29.35 -72.71 -29.64
CA VAL A 356 -30.51 -72.69 -30.56
C VAL A 356 -30.23 -73.52 -31.83
N SER A 357 -28.99 -73.97 -32.03
CA SER A 357 -28.55 -74.77 -33.19
C SER A 357 -28.43 -76.28 -32.93
N THR A 358 -28.95 -76.76 -31.81
CA THR A 358 -29.22 -78.18 -31.47
C THR A 358 -30.69 -78.33 -31.22
#